data_AF-A0AAV4WRY5-F1
#
_entry.id   AF-A0AAV4WRY5-F1
#
_cell.length_a   1.000
_cell.length_b   1.000
_cell.length_c   1.000
_cell.angle_alpha   90.00
_cell.angle_beta   90.00
_cell.angle_gamma   90.00
#
_symmetry.space_group_name_H-M   'P 1'
#
loop_
_entity.id
_entity.type
_entity.pdbx_description
1 polymer ?
#
loop_
_entity_poly.entity_id
_entity_poly.type
_entity_poly.pdbx_seq_one_letter_code
_entity_poly.pdbx_strand_id
1 'polypeptide(L)'
;VVKVVNLQGKLKSSRQQPAELHFDFPVESIVCLTDSVLAFHKHGMQGRSFKNNEVVQEINDSSRIFRMLGADSVVVLESRPTHDLKSPSNLYILTGHENSF
;
A
#
# COMPACT_ATOMS: atom_id res chain seq x y z
N VAL A 1 -4.97 10.94 -1.56
CA VAL A 1 -3.67 11.48 -2.04
C VAL A 1 -2.63 11.25 -0.98
N VAL A 2 -1.51 10.62 -1.34
CA VAL A 2 -0.32 10.49 -0.49
C VAL A 2 0.70 11.53 -0.94
N LYS A 3 1.32 12.24 0.01
CA LYS A 3 2.24 13.35 -0.26
C LYS A 3 3.63 13.03 0.28
N VAL A 4 4.64 13.26 -0.53
CA VAL A 4 6.05 13.13 -0.13
C VAL A 4 6.53 14.50 0.34
N VAL A 5 6.87 14.60 1.61
CA VAL A 5 7.27 15.85 2.27
C VAL A 5 8.66 15.73 2.88
N ASN A 6 9.32 16.87 3.08
CA ASN A 6 10.55 16.95 3.86
C ASN A 6 10.25 16.95 5.37
N LEU A 7 11.29 17.01 6.21
CA LEU A 7 11.15 17.03 7.68
C LEU A 7 10.39 18.24 8.23
N GLN A 8 10.20 19.29 7.42
CA GLN A 8 9.40 20.47 7.75
C GLN A 8 7.95 20.38 7.22
N GLY A 9 7.54 19.23 6.66
CA GLY A 9 6.22 19.03 6.09
C GLY A 9 5.99 19.71 4.74
N LYS A 10 7.03 20.27 4.11
CA LYS A 10 6.93 20.89 2.78
C LYS A 10 7.04 19.82 1.70
N LEU A 11 6.19 19.91 0.68
CA LEU A 11 6.24 19.04 -0.49
C LEU A 11 7.64 18.99 -1.09
N LYS A 12 8.11 17.77 -1.38
CA LYS A 12 9.40 17.55 -2.02
C LYS A 12 9.36 18.14 -3.44
N SER A 13 10.18 19.16 -3.70
CA SER A 13 10.29 19.78 -5.03
C SER A 13 11.38 19.08 -5.85
N SER A 14 11.12 17.86 -6.31
CA SER A 14 12.01 17.18 -7.27
C SER A 14 11.42 17.21 -8.67
N ARG A 15 12.23 17.51 -9.69
CA ARG A 15 11.82 17.35 -11.09
C ARG A 15 11.80 15.89 -11.55
N GLN A 16 12.43 14.98 -10.79
CA GLN A 16 12.61 13.58 -11.18
C GLN A 16 11.60 12.62 -10.52
N GLN A 17 10.92 13.03 -9.45
CA GLN A 17 9.99 12.19 -8.71
C GLN A 17 8.69 12.97 -8.43
N PRO A 18 7.51 12.36 -8.55
CA PRO A 18 6.25 12.99 -8.19
C PRO A 18 6.24 13.31 -6.69
N ALA A 19 5.78 14.52 -6.34
CA ALA A 19 5.59 14.92 -4.94
C ALA A 19 4.27 14.38 -4.36
N GLU A 20 3.33 14.00 -5.23
CA GLU A 20 2.01 13.50 -4.87
C GLU A 20 1.71 12.22 -5.65
N LEU A 21 1.16 11.23 -4.94
CA LEU A 21 0.70 9.97 -5.48
C LEU A 21 -0.82 9.90 -5.27
N HIS A 22 -1.55 9.75 -6.37
CA HIS A 22 -3.00 9.79 -6.37
C HIS A 22 -3.56 8.37 -6.35
N PHE A 23 -4.40 8.11 -5.35
CA PHE A 23 -5.19 6.90 -5.23
C PHE A 23 -6.66 7.30 -5.35
N ASP A 24 -7.42 6.53 -6.12
CA ASP A 24 -8.84 6.70 -6.42
C ASP A 24 -9.76 6.05 -5.38
N PHE A 25 -9.18 5.66 -4.24
CA PHE A 25 -9.86 5.05 -3.10
C PHE A 25 -9.41 5.67 -1.78
N PRO A 26 -10.20 5.52 -0.69
CA PRO A 26 -9.77 5.92 0.65
C PRO A 26 -8.61 5.03 1.11
N VAL A 27 -7.47 5.65 1.40
CA VAL A 27 -6.28 4.96 1.92
C VAL A 27 -6.42 4.78 3.42
N GLU A 28 -6.37 3.55 3.90
CA GLU A 28 -6.49 3.20 5.32
C GLU A 28 -5.12 3.08 6.00
N SER A 29 -4.13 2.55 5.29
CA SER A 29 -2.75 2.45 5.75
C SER A 29 -1.78 2.51 4.58
N ILE A 30 -0.53 2.88 4.84
CA ILE A 30 0.53 2.91 3.83
C ILE A 30 1.78 2.17 4.32
N VAL A 31 2.51 1.57 3.38
CA VAL A 31 3.86 1.06 3.59
C VAL A 31 4.77 1.71 2.57
N CYS A 32 5.84 2.33 3.03
CA CYS A 32 6.86 2.90 2.16
C CYS A 32 7.90 1.82 1.85
N LEU A 33 8.10 1.54 0.57
CA LEU A 33 9.18 0.69 0.07
C LEU A 33 10.29 1.57 -0.52
N THR A 34 11.38 0.95 -0.97
CA THR A 34 12.54 1.68 -1.50
C THR A 34 12.20 2.52 -2.74
N ASP A 35 11.36 2.00 -3.63
CA ASP A 35 11.08 2.57 -4.96
C ASP A 35 9.60 2.90 -5.19
N SER A 36 8.74 2.57 -4.23
CA SER A 36 7.29 2.64 -4.33
C SER A 36 6.63 2.82 -2.97
N VAL A 37 5.34 3.17 -2.98
CA VAL A 37 4.49 3.11 -1.79
C VAL A 37 3.36 2.11 -2.05
N LEU A 38 3.04 1.29 -1.05
CA LEU A 38 1.83 0.49 -1.02
C LEU A 38 0.77 1.24 -0.24
N ALA A 39 -0.37 1.52 -0.86
CA ALA A 39 -1.55 2.07 -0.21
C ALA A 39 -2.61 1.00 -0.07
N PHE A 40 -3.05 0.75 1.16
CA PHE A 40 -4.03 -0.27 1.49
C PHE A 40 -5.40 0.36 1.63
N HIS A 41 -6.42 -0.37 1.19
CA HIS A 41 -7.82 -0.03 1.33
C HIS A 41 -8.59 -1.27 1.75
N LYS A 42 -9.86 -1.08 2.12
CA LYS A 42 -10.76 -2.15 2.59
C LYS A 42 -10.71 -3.44 1.77
N HIS A 43 -10.52 -3.35 0.45
CA HIS A 43 -10.62 -4.49 -0.48
C HIS A 43 -9.28 -4.90 -1.10
N GLY A 44 -8.17 -4.42 -0.55
CA GLY A 44 -6.84 -4.83 -0.99
C GLY A 44 -5.82 -3.70 -0.90
N MET A 45 -5.01 -3.54 -1.94
CA MET A 45 -3.92 -2.57 -1.97
C MET A 45 -3.55 -2.17 -3.39
N GLN A 46 -2.94 -1.00 -3.54
CA GLN A 46 -2.31 -0.56 -4.79
C GLN A 46 -0.91 -0.02 -4.48
N GLY A 47 0.08 -0.55 -5.19
CA GLY A 47 1.47 -0.08 -5.16
C GLY A 47 1.73 0.92 -6.27
N ARG A 48 2.32 2.08 -5.95
CA ARG A 48 2.70 3.10 -6.94
C ARG A 48 4.17 3.46 -6.85
N SER A 49 4.84 3.54 -8.01
CA SER A 49 6.26 3.90 -8.09
C SER A 49 6.51 5.37 -7.79
N PHE A 50 7.57 5.66 -7.02
CA PHE A 50 8.09 7.02 -6.82
C PHE A 50 8.75 7.62 -8.06
N LYS A 51 9.02 6.83 -9.11
CA LYS A 51 9.67 7.35 -10.32
C LYS A 51 8.68 8.05 -11.25
N ASN A 52 7.54 7.42 -11.49
CA ASN A 52 6.59 7.84 -12.52
C ASN A 52 5.12 7.77 -12.08
N ASN A 53 4.84 7.47 -10.80
CA ASN A 53 3.48 7.30 -10.27
C ASN A 53 2.67 6.16 -10.93
N GLU A 54 3.32 5.27 -11.69
CA GLU A 54 2.66 4.11 -12.28
C GLU A 54 2.26 3.10 -11.20
N VAL A 55 1.13 2.45 -11.43
CA VAL A 55 0.67 1.31 -10.62
C VAL A 55 1.57 0.12 -10.95
N VAL A 56 2.35 -0.33 -9.96
CA VAL A 56 3.28 -1.45 -10.09
C VAL A 56 2.73 -2.75 -9.51
N GLN A 57 1.76 -2.65 -8.60
CA GLN A 57 1.10 -3.77 -7.95
C GLN A 57 -0.33 -3.41 -7.61
N GLU A 58 -1.26 -4.37 -7.67
CA GLU A 58 -2.65 -4.14 -7.31
C GLU A 58 -3.31 -5.44 -6.85
N ILE A 59 -4.05 -5.36 -5.74
CA ILE A 59 -4.98 -6.37 -5.27
C ILE A 59 -6.30 -5.64 -5.03
N ASN A 60 -7.36 -6.10 -5.69
CA ASN A 60 -8.70 -5.58 -5.47
C ASN A 60 -9.68 -6.75 -5.50
N ASP A 61 -10.12 -7.18 -4.31
CA ASP A 61 -11.05 -8.28 -4.12
C ASP A 61 -12.18 -7.82 -3.20
N SER A 62 -13.32 -7.48 -3.83
CA SER A 62 -14.53 -7.03 -3.11
C SER A 62 -15.19 -8.13 -2.28
N SER A 63 -14.87 -9.40 -2.53
CA SER A 63 -15.37 -10.53 -1.74
C SER A 63 -14.73 -10.61 -0.36
N ARG A 64 -13.63 -9.88 -0.14
CA ARG A 64 -12.87 -9.87 1.10
C ARG A 64 -12.68 -8.46 1.64
N ILE A 65 -12.62 -8.36 2.96
CA ILE A 65 -12.15 -7.19 3.68
C ILE A 65 -10.76 -7.49 4.20
N PHE A 66 -9.81 -6.65 3.83
CA PHE A 66 -8.42 -6.73 4.28
C PHE A 66 -8.16 -5.75 5.41
N ARG A 67 -7.27 -6.13 6.32
CA ARG A 67 -6.75 -5.23 7.35
C ARG A 67 -5.28 -5.52 7.60
N MET A 68 -4.48 -4.47 7.64
CA MET A 68 -3.07 -4.58 8.01
C MET A 68 -2.92 -4.87 9.50
N LEU A 69 -2.09 -5.87 9.82
CA LEU A 69 -1.75 -6.23 11.19
C LEU A 69 -0.40 -5.66 11.64
N GLY A 70 0.55 -5.52 10.71
CA GLY A 70 1.88 -4.97 10.97
C GLY A 70 2.72 -4.84 9.70
N ALA A 71 3.76 -4.03 9.77
CA ALA A 71 4.63 -3.71 8.63
C ALA A 71 6.12 -3.46 8.99
N ASP A 72 6.57 -3.86 10.18
CA ASP A 72 7.93 -3.52 10.66
C ASP A 72 9.04 -4.24 9.88
N SER A 73 8.96 -5.58 9.80
CA SER A 73 9.91 -6.40 9.04
C SER A 73 9.25 -7.09 7.84
N VAL A 74 7.98 -7.45 8.01
CA VAL A 74 7.14 -8.06 6.98
C VAL A 74 5.78 -7.40 7.04
N VAL A 75 5.17 -7.22 5.87
CA VAL A 75 3.79 -6.71 5.81
C VAL A 75 2.85 -7.89 5.99
N VAL A 76 2.08 -7.85 7.08
CA VAL A 76 1.10 -8.88 7.43
C VAL A 76 -0.29 -8.33 7.27
N LEU A 77 -1.13 -9.04 6.52
CA LEU A 77 -2.54 -8.74 6.35
C LEU A 77 -3.39 -9.85 6.95
N GLU A 78 -4.54 -9.49 7.50
CA GLU A 78 -5.65 -10.42 7.61
C GLU A 78 -6.69 -10.16 6.52
N SER A 79 -7.47 -11.18 6.16
CA SER A 79 -8.73 -10.97 5.44
C SER A 79 -9.89 -11.80 6.00
N ARG A 80 -11.10 -11.26 5.87
CA ARG A 80 -12.37 -11.97 6.09
C ARG A 80 -13.30 -11.76 4.89
N PRO A 81 -14.17 -12.73 4.55
CA PRO A 81 -15.30 -12.53 3.65
C PRO A 81 -16.10 -11.27 3.98
N THR A 82 -16.39 -10.45 2.98
CA THR A 82 -17.17 -9.21 3.12
C THR A 82 -18.57 -9.46 3.69
N HIS A 83 -19.16 -10.62 3.41
CA HIS A 83 -20.51 -10.99 3.83
C HIS A 83 -20.58 -11.84 5.11
N ASP A 84 -19.44 -12.20 5.70
CA ASP A 84 -19.38 -12.93 6.96
C ASP A 84 -18.16 -12.52 7.80
N LEU A 85 -18.32 -11.45 8.58
CA LEU A 85 -17.27 -10.89 9.42
C LEU A 85 -16.93 -11.74 10.65
N LYS A 86 -17.73 -12.76 10.96
CA LYS A 86 -17.49 -13.66 12.10
C LYS A 86 -16.69 -14.90 11.68
N SER A 87 -16.56 -15.13 10.38
CA SER A 87 -15.72 -16.20 9.87
C SER A 87 -14.25 -16.05 10.30
N PRO A 88 -13.50 -17.15 10.37
CA PRO A 88 -12.09 -17.12 10.67
C PRO A 88 -11.32 -16.23 9.69
N SER A 89 -10.31 -15.52 10.20
CA SER A 89 -9.41 -14.73 9.36
C SER A 89 -8.44 -15.61 8.59
N ASN A 90 -8.17 -15.25 7.35
CA ASN A 90 -6.97 -15.69 6.65
C ASN A 90 -5.83 -14.71 6.91
N LEU A 91 -4.60 -15.21 7.03
CA LEU A 91 -3.40 -14.39 7.18
C LEU A 91 -2.54 -14.47 5.93
N TYR A 92 -1.96 -13.33 5.56
CA TYR A 92 -1.11 -13.19 4.39
C TYR A 92 0.16 -12.45 4.78
N ILE A 93 1.27 -12.85 4.19
CA ILE A 93 2.55 -12.13 4.27
C ILE A 93 2.82 -11.62 2.87
N LEU A 94 2.97 -10.31 2.70
CA LEU A 94 3.41 -9.75 1.43
C LEU A 94 4.94 -9.80 1.39
N THR A 95 5.45 -10.69 0.55
CA THR A 95 6.88 -10.79 0.25
C THR A 95 7.19 -9.98 -1.00
N GLY A 96 8.21 -9.11 -0.94
CA GLY A 96 8.72 -8.43 -2.13
C GLY A 96 9.57 -9.36 -2.99
N HIS A 97 9.85 -8.95 -4.23
CA HIS A 97 11.07 -9.42 -4.89
C HIS A 97 12.25 -8.72 -4.22
N GLU A 98 13.07 -9.46 -3.51
CA GLU A 98 14.43 -8.98 -3.25
C GLU A 98 15.10 -8.86 -4.62
N ASN A 99 15.61 -7.67 -4.97
CA ASN A 99 16.53 -7.58 -6.10
C ASN A 99 17.71 -8.48 -5.74
N SER A 100 17.79 -9.65 -6.35
CA SER A 100 18.99 -10.47 -6.38
C SER A 100 20.07 -9.62 -7.04
N PHE A 101 20.90 -8.96 -6.24
CA PHE A 101 22.12 -8.33 -6.70
C PHE A 101 23.18 -9.40 -6.98
#